data_AF-A0A6C0GPN9-F1
#
_entry.id   AF-A0A6C0GPN9-F1
#
_cell.length_a   1.000
_cell.length_b   1.000
_cell.length_c   1.000
_cell.angle_alpha   90.00
_cell.angle_beta   90.00
_cell.angle_gamma   90.00
#
_symmetry.space_group_name_H-M   'P 1'
#
loop_
_entity.id
_entity.type
_entity.pdbx_description
1 polymer ?
#
loop_
_entity_poly.entity_id
_entity_poly.type
_entity_poly.pdbx_seq_one_letter_code
_entity_poly.pdbx_strand_id
1 'polypeptide(L)'
;MITKYVFFLSLLICCNGNQQSDKRIQIKEPVCDTGTMKNFYYEFSPLTDIPAIKNLENDFVIVTGTSLTGTDFISKEENQYRRSLKEYQTVEDELKSIEAYRVQEDTLYEHDSIFLTLSREEQIKQLQVWRDGCKYIVDSIHQANNNGLQIVWLINNSSDTVRIATTDSHLLIIIEAIDIKGKWRPVEFHYLDHHGFVYRRLPPKKATAFISTSSINGNFNTKLRYKLLGFKKYYYSNEFDGSIDYCQFEKNPKYSHAFFTRHYMMFDSIIGYEPQEYFDFISIE
;
A
#
# COMPACT_ATOMS: atom_id res chain seq x y z
N MET A 1 -64.92 -17.98 -25.10
CA MET A 1 -63.52 -17.93 -25.55
C MET A 1 -63.39 -16.81 -26.56
N ILE A 2 -62.79 -15.68 -26.18
CA ILE A 2 -62.63 -14.51 -27.07
C ILE A 2 -61.14 -14.29 -27.26
N THR A 3 -60.67 -14.59 -28.47
CA THR A 3 -59.27 -14.48 -28.88
C THR A 3 -59.01 -13.05 -29.33
N LYS A 4 -58.17 -12.29 -28.59
CA LYS A 4 -57.72 -10.94 -28.99
C LYS A 4 -56.44 -11.06 -29.79
N TYR A 5 -56.50 -10.67 -31.07
CA TYR A 5 -55.33 -10.46 -31.91
C TYR A 5 -54.71 -9.08 -31.60
N VAL A 6 -53.43 -9.06 -31.23
CA VAL A 6 -52.62 -7.83 -31.07
C VAL A 6 -51.80 -7.66 -32.34
N PHE A 7 -52.11 -6.62 -33.12
CA PHE A 7 -51.34 -6.20 -34.29
C PHE A 7 -50.09 -5.45 -33.81
N PHE A 8 -48.90 -6.03 -34.04
CA PHE A 8 -47.61 -5.34 -33.86
C PHE A 8 -47.28 -4.59 -35.14
N LEU A 9 -47.44 -3.27 -35.12
CA LEU A 9 -47.07 -2.38 -36.22
C LEU A 9 -45.58 -2.01 -36.07
N SER A 10 -44.73 -2.69 -36.83
CA SER A 10 -43.29 -2.41 -36.91
C SER A 10 -43.03 -1.16 -37.75
N LEU A 11 -42.72 -0.04 -37.10
CA LEU A 11 -42.22 1.19 -37.71
C LEU A 11 -40.74 1.01 -38.10
N LEU A 12 -40.50 0.81 -39.40
CA LEU A 12 -39.17 0.90 -40.01
C LEU A 12 -38.78 2.38 -40.14
N ILE A 13 -38.00 2.87 -39.17
CA ILE A 13 -37.35 4.18 -39.25
C ILE A 13 -36.05 4.00 -40.02
N CYS A 14 -36.04 4.42 -41.29
CA CYS A 14 -34.83 4.57 -42.10
C CYS A 14 -34.01 5.76 -41.57
N CYS A 15 -33.03 5.49 -40.72
CA CYS A 15 -32.01 6.48 -40.37
C CYS A 15 -31.04 6.65 -41.54
N ASN A 16 -31.17 7.75 -42.29
CA ASN A 16 -30.13 8.24 -43.19
C ASN A 16 -28.90 8.60 -42.36
N GLY A 17 -27.89 7.73 -42.39
CA GLY A 17 -26.61 7.94 -41.73
C GLY A 17 -25.82 9.04 -42.42
N ASN A 18 -25.95 10.28 -41.93
CA ASN A 18 -24.94 11.30 -42.14
C ASN A 18 -23.65 10.80 -41.45
N GLN A 19 -22.71 10.27 -42.24
CA GLN A 19 -21.33 10.04 -41.82
C GLN A 19 -20.68 11.39 -41.59
N GLN A 20 -21.00 12.01 -40.44
CA GLN A 20 -20.24 13.11 -39.91
C GLN A 20 -18.89 12.51 -39.51
N SER A 21 -17.90 12.69 -40.38
CA SER A 21 -16.54 12.24 -40.14
C SER A 21 -16.04 12.91 -38.87
N ASP A 22 -16.06 12.11 -37.81
CA ASP A 22 -15.61 12.46 -36.47
C ASP A 22 -14.15 12.87 -36.58
N LYS A 23 -13.89 14.19 -36.68
CA LYS A 23 -12.55 14.76 -36.67
C LYS A 23 -11.99 14.58 -35.27
N ARG A 24 -11.60 13.34 -34.95
CA ARG A 24 -10.84 13.02 -33.75
C ARG A 24 -9.54 13.79 -33.83
N ILE A 25 -9.47 14.87 -33.07
CA ILE A 25 -8.23 15.59 -32.82
C ILE A 25 -7.27 14.53 -32.27
N GLN A 26 -6.23 14.21 -33.04
CA GLN A 26 -5.18 13.30 -32.58
C GLN A 26 -4.39 14.04 -31.51
N ILE A 27 -4.77 13.82 -30.25
CA ILE A 27 -4.03 14.33 -29.11
C ILE A 27 -2.71 13.55 -29.06
N LYS A 28 -1.60 14.25 -29.29
CA LYS A 28 -0.26 13.67 -29.19
C LYS A 28 0.15 13.63 -27.72
N GLU A 29 0.62 12.48 -27.27
CA GLU A 29 1.21 12.34 -25.94
C GLU A 29 2.53 13.12 -25.88
N PRO A 30 2.84 13.76 -24.74
CA PRO A 30 4.17 14.27 -24.45
C PRO A 30 5.25 13.21 -24.70
N VAL A 31 6.35 13.62 -25.33
CA VAL A 31 7.52 12.76 -25.52
C VAL A 31 8.35 12.81 -24.23
N CYS A 32 8.64 11.65 -23.66
CA CYS A 32 9.44 11.49 -22.46
C CYS A 32 10.83 10.99 -22.81
N ASP A 33 11.86 11.81 -22.60
CA ASP A 33 13.26 11.39 -22.83
C ASP A 33 13.68 10.26 -21.88
N THR A 34 13.19 10.31 -20.64
CA THR A 34 13.35 9.25 -19.64
C THR A 34 12.10 9.12 -18.80
N GLY A 35 11.63 7.89 -18.59
CA GLY A 35 10.54 7.63 -17.65
C GLY A 35 10.90 7.99 -16.21
N THR A 36 9.92 8.50 -15.46
CA THR A 36 10.08 8.98 -14.09
C THR A 36 9.24 8.20 -13.08
N MET A 37 8.59 7.10 -13.49
CA MET A 37 7.85 6.22 -12.59
C MET A 37 8.75 5.77 -11.43
N LYS A 38 8.28 5.95 -10.20
CA LYS A 38 9.02 5.61 -8.97
C LYS A 38 8.51 4.32 -8.37
N ASN A 39 9.41 3.60 -7.71
CA ASN A 39 9.05 2.52 -6.81
C ASN A 39 8.45 3.13 -5.53
N PHE A 40 7.35 2.59 -5.03
CA PHE A 40 6.76 3.00 -3.77
C PHE A 40 6.43 1.81 -2.89
N TYR A 41 6.60 2.02 -1.58
CA TYR A 41 6.26 1.08 -0.53
C TYR A 41 5.35 1.78 0.47
N TYR A 42 4.18 1.20 0.71
CA TYR A 42 3.21 1.74 1.65
C TYR A 42 3.15 0.87 2.89
N GLU A 43 3.78 1.34 3.96
CA GLU A 43 3.65 0.70 5.26
C GLU A 43 2.26 0.98 5.83
N PHE A 44 1.59 -0.07 6.31
CA PHE A 44 0.27 0.04 6.89
C PHE A 44 0.32 -0.01 8.43
N SER A 45 -0.61 0.69 9.06
CA SER A 45 -0.77 0.74 10.51
C SER A 45 -1.19 -0.61 11.08
N PRO A 46 -1.14 -0.79 12.41
CA PRO A 46 -1.88 -1.86 13.07
C PRO A 46 -3.39 -1.82 12.75
N LEU A 47 -4.07 -2.94 12.99
CA LEU A 47 -5.53 -3.02 12.90
C LEU A 47 -6.18 -2.13 13.98
N THR A 48 -7.18 -1.36 13.57
CA THR A 48 -7.97 -0.51 14.45
C THR A 48 -9.47 -0.77 14.24
N ASP A 49 -10.29 -0.19 15.11
CA ASP A 49 -11.71 -0.02 14.80
C ASP A 49 -11.89 0.95 13.63
N ILE A 50 -13.05 0.85 12.97
CA ILE A 50 -13.38 1.72 11.85
C ILE A 50 -13.54 3.16 12.37
N PRO A 51 -12.79 4.15 11.86
CA PRO A 51 -12.99 5.54 12.22
C PRO A 51 -14.42 6.00 11.89
N ALA A 52 -14.89 7.07 12.52
CA ALA A 52 -16.25 7.60 12.35
C ALA A 52 -16.48 8.26 10.97
N ILE A 53 -16.33 7.50 9.90
CA ILE A 53 -16.56 7.90 8.51
C ILE A 53 -18.03 7.62 8.17
N LYS A 54 -18.72 8.63 7.67
CA LYS A 54 -20.14 8.51 7.28
C LYS A 54 -20.27 7.83 5.91
N ASN A 55 -21.41 7.18 5.69
CA ASN A 55 -21.80 6.60 4.40
C ASN A 55 -20.86 5.50 3.88
N LEU A 56 -20.23 4.74 4.79
CA LEU A 56 -19.48 3.56 4.40
C LEU A 56 -20.43 2.48 3.86
N GLU A 57 -20.13 2.00 2.67
CA GLU A 57 -20.81 0.84 2.08
C GLU A 57 -20.56 -0.41 2.95
N ASN A 58 -21.45 -1.40 2.87
CA ASN A 58 -21.29 -2.68 3.57
C ASN A 58 -20.36 -3.62 2.80
N ASP A 59 -19.17 -3.13 2.43
CA ASP A 59 -18.13 -3.85 1.69
C ASP A 59 -16.73 -3.40 2.16
N PHE A 60 -15.69 -3.92 1.52
CA PHE A 60 -14.34 -3.40 1.59
C PHE A 60 -14.20 -2.12 0.75
N VAL A 61 -13.72 -1.05 1.37
CA VAL A 61 -13.52 0.24 0.70
C VAL A 61 -12.13 0.79 1.00
N ILE A 62 -11.53 1.42 0.00
CA ILE A 62 -10.31 2.23 0.15
C ILE A 62 -10.74 3.70 0.08
N VAL A 63 -10.61 4.42 1.18
CA VAL A 63 -11.09 5.79 1.31
C VAL A 63 -9.91 6.76 1.30
N THR A 64 -9.93 7.69 0.36
CA THR A 64 -9.02 8.83 0.28
C THR A 64 -9.77 10.14 0.51
N GLY A 65 -9.10 11.16 1.04
CA GLY A 65 -9.69 12.49 1.21
C GLY A 65 -8.73 13.48 1.87
N THR A 66 -8.84 14.76 1.51
CA THR A 66 -7.94 15.84 1.99
C THR A 66 -8.23 16.28 3.42
N SER A 67 -9.40 15.92 3.97
CA SER A 67 -9.75 16.22 5.37
C SER A 67 -9.22 15.19 6.37
N LEU A 68 -8.73 14.03 5.90
CA LEU A 68 -8.14 12.98 6.73
C LEU A 68 -6.62 13.17 6.75
N THR A 69 -6.18 14.26 7.38
CA THR A 69 -4.74 14.45 7.63
C THR A 69 -4.30 13.54 8.77
N GLY A 70 -3.07 13.03 8.67
CA GLY A 70 -2.38 12.35 9.77
C GLY A 70 -2.36 13.18 11.04
N THR A 71 -3.38 13.06 11.88
CA THR A 71 -3.32 13.47 13.27
C THR A 71 -3.28 12.17 14.07
N ASP A 72 -2.09 11.79 14.51
CA ASP A 72 -1.82 10.58 15.32
C ASP A 72 -1.83 9.23 14.55
N PHE A 73 -1.35 9.21 13.29
CA PHE A 73 -1.03 7.95 12.62
C PHE A 73 0.20 7.30 13.26
N ILE A 74 0.11 6.00 13.55
CA ILE A 74 1.20 5.16 14.06
C ILE A 74 1.49 4.08 13.02
N SER A 75 2.66 4.16 12.38
CA SER A 75 3.10 3.13 11.45
C SER A 75 3.45 1.82 12.17
N LYS A 76 3.61 0.72 11.44
CA LYS A 76 4.03 -0.54 12.05
C LYS A 76 5.45 -0.43 12.65
N GLU A 77 6.37 0.25 11.97
CA GLU A 77 7.71 0.57 12.49
C GLU A 77 7.64 1.39 13.79
N GLU A 78 6.88 2.49 13.81
CA GLU A 78 6.70 3.30 15.02
C GLU A 78 6.14 2.47 16.18
N ASN A 79 5.11 1.66 15.90
CA ASN A 79 4.50 0.77 16.88
C ASN A 79 5.47 -0.30 17.40
N GLN A 80 6.43 -0.75 16.59
CA GLN A 80 7.47 -1.69 17.03
C GLN A 80 8.36 -1.05 18.10
N TYR A 81 8.91 0.14 17.84
CA TYR A 81 9.72 0.84 18.84
C TYR A 81 8.93 1.21 20.09
N ARG A 82 7.66 1.64 19.93
CA ARG A 82 6.76 1.91 21.08
C ARG A 82 6.52 0.66 21.93
N ARG A 83 6.43 -0.52 21.33
CA ARG A 83 6.28 -1.78 22.06
C ARG A 83 7.55 -2.14 22.83
N SER A 84 8.72 -2.03 22.20
CA SER A 84 10.00 -2.25 22.87
C SER A 84 10.19 -1.34 24.09
N LEU A 85 9.76 -0.07 23.99
CA LEU A 85 9.78 0.86 25.13
C LEU A 85 8.75 0.55 26.23
N LYS A 86 7.64 -0.13 25.91
CA LYS A 86 6.56 -0.48 26.85
C LYS A 86 6.76 -1.82 27.54
N GLU A 87 7.41 -2.77 26.86
CA GLU A 87 7.69 -4.11 27.38
C GLU A 87 8.48 -4.02 28.70
N TYR A 88 9.37 -3.03 28.78
CA TYR A 88 10.15 -2.74 29.98
C TYR A 88 9.90 -1.32 30.46
N GLN A 89 9.19 -1.21 31.59
CA GLN A 89 8.82 0.07 32.18
C GLN A 89 10.06 0.82 32.72
N THR A 90 11.06 0.06 33.19
CA THR A 90 12.35 0.58 33.69
C THR A 90 13.53 -0.14 33.03
N VAL A 91 14.71 0.47 33.09
CA VAL A 91 15.97 -0.16 32.64
C VAL A 91 16.26 -1.42 33.47
N GLU A 92 15.88 -1.39 34.75
CA GLU A 92 16.05 -2.51 35.66
C GLU A 92 15.20 -3.71 35.28
N ASP A 93 13.97 -3.50 34.80
CA ASP A 93 13.10 -4.58 34.32
C ASP A 93 13.64 -5.20 33.03
N GLU A 94 14.12 -4.35 32.11
CA GLU A 94 14.77 -4.76 30.88
C GLU A 94 15.99 -5.63 31.16
N LEU A 95 16.85 -5.17 32.06
CA LEU A 95 18.07 -5.89 32.39
C LEU A 95 17.79 -7.22 33.11
N LYS A 96 16.78 -7.28 33.98
CA LYS A 96 16.32 -8.55 34.58
C LYS A 96 15.84 -9.54 33.52
N SER A 97 15.15 -9.07 32.48
CA SER A 97 14.69 -9.93 31.39
C SER A 97 15.86 -10.53 30.61
N ILE A 98 16.87 -9.71 30.28
CA ILE A 98 18.09 -10.14 29.59
C ILE A 98 18.83 -11.18 30.43
N GLU A 99 18.96 -10.93 31.74
CA GLU A 99 19.57 -11.87 32.69
C GLU A 99 18.79 -13.19 32.82
N ALA A 100 17.45 -13.16 32.72
CA ALA A 100 16.61 -14.34 32.78
C ALA A 100 16.71 -15.21 31.52
N TYR A 101 16.76 -14.59 30.33
CA TYR A 101 16.98 -15.31 29.05
C TYR A 101 18.32 -16.06 29.04
N ARG A 102 19.36 -15.53 29.70
CA ARG A 102 20.67 -16.19 29.88
C ARG A 102 20.60 -17.58 30.51
N VAL A 103 19.56 -17.87 31.30
CA VAL A 103 19.44 -19.15 32.00
C VAL A 103 18.88 -20.25 31.10
N GLN A 104 18.29 -19.92 29.95
CA GLN A 104 17.54 -20.86 29.13
C GLN A 104 18.22 -21.31 27.83
N GLU A 105 19.20 -20.58 27.28
CA GLU A 105 19.81 -20.94 25.98
C GLU A 105 21.34 -20.80 25.97
N ASP A 106 22.05 -21.88 25.62
CA ASP A 106 23.51 -21.93 25.39
C ASP A 106 23.93 -21.30 24.03
N THR A 107 23.00 -20.67 23.31
CA THR A 107 23.22 -20.07 21.99
C THR A 107 22.99 -18.55 22.02
N LEU A 108 23.82 -17.83 22.77
CA LEU A 108 23.84 -16.37 22.71
C LEU A 108 24.61 -15.88 21.48
N TYR A 109 24.04 -14.88 20.78
CA TYR A 109 24.74 -14.17 19.71
C TYR A 109 25.93 -13.39 20.30
N GLU A 110 27.06 -13.30 19.57
CA GLU A 110 28.31 -12.68 20.05
C GLU A 110 28.13 -11.25 20.61
N HIS A 111 27.19 -10.47 20.06
CA HIS A 111 26.90 -9.11 20.51
C HIS A 111 26.35 -9.05 21.95
N ASP A 112 25.52 -9.99 22.35
CA ASP A 112 24.94 -10.03 23.70
C ASP A 112 25.98 -10.47 24.73
N SER A 113 26.98 -11.26 24.32
CA SER A 113 28.07 -11.71 25.19
C SER A 113 28.91 -10.54 25.71
N ILE A 114 29.18 -9.53 24.88
CA ILE A 114 29.98 -8.36 25.28
C ILE A 114 29.21 -7.50 26.28
N PHE A 115 27.93 -7.22 26.01
CA PHE A 115 27.09 -6.43 26.92
C PHE A 115 27.02 -7.06 28.33
N LEU A 116 26.93 -8.40 28.39
CA LEU A 116 26.88 -9.14 29.64
C LEU A 116 28.19 -9.12 30.44
N THR A 117 29.33 -8.86 29.79
CA THR A 117 30.64 -8.74 30.46
C THR A 117 30.87 -7.37 31.10
N LEU A 118 30.05 -6.38 30.78
CA LEU A 118 30.14 -5.02 31.33
C LEU A 118 29.76 -4.98 32.80
N SER A 119 30.23 -3.95 33.51
CA SER A 119 29.73 -3.68 34.85
C SER A 119 28.24 -3.32 34.83
N ARG A 120 27.54 -3.55 35.95
CA ARG A 120 26.11 -3.23 36.06
C ARG A 120 25.80 -1.77 35.74
N GLU A 121 26.68 -0.85 36.14
CA GLU A 121 26.55 0.58 35.85
C GLU A 121 26.65 0.86 34.34
N GLU A 122 27.60 0.23 33.65
CA GLU A 122 27.75 0.36 32.21
C GLU A 122 26.58 -0.25 31.45
N GLN A 123 26.05 -1.39 31.89
CA GLN A 123 24.84 -2.01 31.32
C GLN A 123 23.64 -1.08 31.40
N ILE A 124 23.39 -0.52 32.59
CA ILE A 124 22.31 0.45 32.81
C ILE A 124 22.51 1.67 31.90
N LYS A 125 23.74 2.19 31.81
CA LYS A 125 24.07 3.34 30.96
C LYS A 125 23.81 3.05 29.47
N GLN A 126 24.23 1.89 28.97
CA GLN A 126 24.03 1.50 27.58
C GLN A 126 22.54 1.29 27.26
N LEU A 127 21.79 0.63 28.15
CA LEU A 127 20.34 0.49 28.00
C LEU A 127 19.64 1.85 28.01
N GLN A 128 20.03 2.76 28.90
CA GLN A 128 19.49 4.12 28.93
C GLN A 128 19.74 4.86 27.62
N VAL A 129 20.96 4.79 27.08
CA VAL A 129 21.31 5.37 25.77
C VAL A 129 20.47 4.78 24.65
N TRP A 130 20.31 3.45 24.63
CA TRP A 130 19.46 2.77 23.65
C TRP A 130 18.00 3.22 23.76
N ARG A 131 17.42 3.26 24.97
CA ARG A 131 16.04 3.70 25.21
C ARG A 131 15.83 5.14 24.75
N ASP A 132 16.76 6.03 25.03
CA ASP A 132 16.66 7.43 24.59
C ASP A 132 16.79 7.56 23.07
N GLY A 133 17.64 6.74 22.44
CA GLY A 133 17.67 6.58 20.99
C GLY A 133 16.34 6.10 20.41
N CYS A 134 15.72 5.08 21.01
CA CYS A 134 14.40 4.59 20.57
C CYS A 134 13.30 5.65 20.72
N LYS A 135 13.29 6.44 21.80
CA LYS A 135 12.34 7.55 21.96
C LYS A 135 12.52 8.59 20.85
N TYR A 136 13.76 8.99 20.57
CA TYR A 136 14.06 9.91 19.48
C TYR A 136 13.57 9.38 18.13
N ILE A 137 13.81 8.10 17.83
CA ILE A 137 13.33 7.44 16.61
C ILE A 137 11.80 7.45 16.54
N VAL A 138 11.11 7.09 17.63
CA VAL A 138 9.64 7.13 17.71
C VAL A 138 9.11 8.53 17.41
N ASP A 139 9.67 9.55 18.05
CA ASP A 139 9.21 10.93 17.85
C ASP A 139 9.48 11.42 16.42
N SER A 140 10.62 11.04 15.84
CA SER A 140 10.98 11.39 14.46
C SER A 140 10.05 10.73 13.44
N ILE A 141 9.79 9.42 13.58
CA ILE A 141 8.86 8.68 12.71
C ILE A 141 7.45 9.24 12.87
N HIS A 142 7.01 9.47 14.11
CA HIS A 142 5.69 10.02 14.39
C HIS A 142 5.50 11.39 13.74
N GLN A 143 6.50 12.28 13.85
CA GLN A 143 6.45 13.58 13.19
C GLN A 143 6.38 13.43 11.67
N ALA A 144 7.19 12.55 11.06
CA ALA A 144 7.19 12.33 9.62
C ALA A 144 5.84 11.80 9.11
N ASN A 145 5.28 10.82 9.81
CA ASN A 145 3.96 10.24 9.53
C ASN A 145 2.83 11.27 9.58
N ASN A 146 2.96 12.27 10.45
CA ASN A 146 1.91 13.24 10.77
C ASN A 146 2.20 14.66 10.23
N ASN A 147 3.15 14.80 9.30
CA ASN A 147 3.55 16.10 8.72
C ASN A 147 2.59 16.60 7.62
N GLY A 148 1.27 16.52 7.85
CA GLY A 148 0.26 16.96 6.89
C GLY A 148 0.07 16.08 5.66
N LEU A 149 0.64 14.87 5.67
CA LEU A 149 0.41 13.87 4.64
C LEU A 149 -1.01 13.29 4.76
N GLN A 150 -1.55 12.85 3.63
CA GLN A 150 -2.88 12.25 3.54
C GLN A 150 -2.85 10.84 4.13
N ILE A 151 -3.79 10.53 5.04
CA ILE A 151 -4.08 9.15 5.42
C ILE A 151 -5.01 8.53 4.39
N VAL A 152 -4.68 7.31 3.97
CA VAL A 152 -5.56 6.45 3.17
C VAL A 152 -6.03 5.29 4.03
N TRP A 153 -7.34 5.10 4.13
CA TRP A 153 -7.94 4.06 4.95
C TRP A 153 -8.33 2.84 4.11
N LEU A 154 -8.00 1.65 4.60
CA LEU A 154 -8.49 0.36 4.13
C LEU A 154 -9.50 -0.16 5.14
N ILE A 155 -10.77 -0.16 4.78
CA ILE A 155 -11.87 -0.41 5.70
C ILE A 155 -12.58 -1.68 5.24
N ASN A 156 -12.61 -2.70 6.10
CA ASN A 156 -13.48 -3.85 5.88
C ASN A 156 -14.77 -3.66 6.68
N ASN A 157 -15.74 -2.98 6.06
CA ASN A 157 -17.07 -2.85 6.64
C ASN A 157 -18.01 -4.00 6.24
N SER A 158 -17.52 -5.02 5.54
CA SER A 158 -18.31 -6.21 5.21
C SER A 158 -18.50 -7.13 6.43
N SER A 159 -19.25 -8.22 6.25
CA SER A 159 -19.42 -9.28 7.25
C SER A 159 -18.36 -10.38 7.18
N ASP A 160 -17.47 -10.37 6.18
CA ASP A 160 -16.45 -11.42 5.97
C ASP A 160 -15.02 -10.84 6.03
N THR A 161 -14.02 -11.70 6.19
CA THR A 161 -12.62 -11.34 6.21
C THR A 161 -12.11 -11.04 4.80
N VAL A 162 -11.52 -9.86 4.64
CA VAL A 162 -10.85 -9.49 3.39
C VAL A 162 -9.39 -9.94 3.45
N ARG A 163 -8.87 -10.43 2.33
CA ARG A 163 -7.46 -10.81 2.18
C ARG A 163 -6.77 -9.83 1.23
N ILE A 164 -5.74 -9.15 1.72
CA ILE A 164 -4.95 -8.16 0.98
C ILE A 164 -3.51 -8.63 0.85
N ALA A 165 -2.89 -8.43 -0.30
CA ALA A 165 -1.52 -8.85 -0.53
C ALA A 165 -0.53 -7.88 0.13
N THR A 166 0.49 -8.42 0.79
CA THR A 166 1.59 -7.66 1.39
C THR A 166 2.95 -8.35 1.18
N THR A 167 4.01 -7.57 1.02
CA THR A 167 5.42 -8.01 1.14
C THR A 167 5.98 -7.47 2.46
N ASP A 168 6.37 -8.34 3.39
CA ASP A 168 6.79 -7.97 4.75
C ASP A 168 5.77 -7.08 5.49
N SER A 169 6.01 -5.77 5.46
CA SER A 169 5.24 -4.70 6.11
C SER A 169 4.53 -3.78 5.11
N HIS A 170 4.64 -4.03 3.81
CA HIS A 170 4.18 -3.12 2.76
C HIS A 170 2.97 -3.69 2.03
N LEU A 171 1.99 -2.82 1.75
CA LEU A 171 0.85 -3.14 0.90
C LEU A 171 1.29 -3.25 -0.56
N LEU A 172 0.80 -4.27 -1.26
CA LEU A 172 0.89 -4.32 -2.73
C LEU A 172 -0.19 -3.42 -3.31
N ILE A 173 0.07 -2.12 -3.30
CA ILE A 173 -0.81 -1.05 -3.75
C ILE A 173 -0.01 -0.03 -4.57
N ILE A 174 -0.61 0.52 -5.61
CA ILE A 174 -0.03 1.60 -6.43
C ILE A 174 -1.07 2.68 -6.70
N ILE A 175 -0.60 3.86 -7.08
CA ILE A 175 -1.44 4.88 -7.70
C ILE A 175 -1.54 4.66 -9.21
N GLU A 176 -2.76 4.76 -9.73
CA GLU A 176 -3.06 4.94 -11.13
C GLU A 176 -3.55 6.38 -11.39
N ALA A 177 -3.31 6.87 -12.60
CA ALA A 177 -3.77 8.16 -13.08
C ALA A 177 -4.44 8.03 -14.45
N ILE A 178 -5.37 8.94 -14.76
CA ILE A 178 -5.96 9.02 -16.10
C ILE A 178 -4.98 9.74 -17.04
N ASP A 179 -4.58 9.11 -18.14
CA ASP A 179 -3.73 9.73 -19.16
C ASP A 179 -4.50 10.70 -20.08
N ILE A 180 -3.80 11.35 -21.01
CA ILE A 180 -4.39 12.30 -21.94
C ILE A 180 -5.40 11.66 -22.93
N LYS A 181 -5.42 10.33 -23.03
CA LYS A 181 -6.37 9.54 -23.83
C LYS A 181 -7.54 9.02 -22.99
N GLY A 182 -7.63 9.39 -21.71
CA GLY A 182 -8.70 8.96 -20.81
C GLY A 182 -8.51 7.55 -20.25
N LYS A 183 -7.30 6.98 -20.29
CA LYS A 183 -7.04 5.62 -19.80
C LYS A 183 -6.33 5.66 -18.45
N TRP A 184 -6.75 4.79 -17.54
CA TRP A 184 -6.02 4.53 -16.30
C TRP A 184 -4.68 3.86 -16.60
N ARG A 185 -3.60 4.45 -16.09
CA ARG A 185 -2.23 3.90 -16.19
C ARG A 185 -1.53 4.05 -14.84
N PRO A 186 -0.65 3.10 -14.48
CA PRO A 186 0.15 3.23 -13.26
C PRO A 186 1.10 4.43 -13.37
N VAL A 187 1.30 5.14 -12.25
CA VAL A 187 2.31 6.21 -12.10
C VAL A 187 3.37 5.89 -11.04
N GLU A 188 3.21 4.71 -10.44
CA GLU A 188 4.07 4.08 -9.46
C GLU A 188 4.17 2.59 -9.79
N PHE A 189 5.22 1.96 -9.30
CA PHE A 189 5.33 0.51 -9.29
C PHE A 189 5.74 0.02 -7.90
N HIS A 190 5.52 -1.27 -7.66
CA HIS A 190 6.04 -1.96 -6.50
C HIS A 190 7.07 -3.01 -6.96
N TYR A 191 8.24 -3.01 -6.34
CA TYR A 191 9.22 -4.08 -6.53
C TYR A 191 8.88 -5.26 -5.63
N LEU A 192 8.78 -6.45 -6.19
CA LEU A 192 8.76 -7.67 -5.38
C LEU A 192 10.19 -8.16 -5.26
N ASP A 193 10.58 -8.50 -4.04
CA ASP A 193 11.78 -9.27 -3.83
C ASP A 193 11.53 -10.77 -4.14
N HIS A 194 12.56 -11.58 -3.93
CA HIS A 194 12.51 -13.02 -4.17
C HIS A 194 11.62 -13.78 -3.17
N HIS A 195 11.16 -13.14 -2.10
CA HIS A 195 10.32 -13.78 -1.07
C HIS A 195 8.83 -13.77 -1.45
N GLY A 196 8.46 -13.07 -2.51
CA GLY A 196 7.09 -13.00 -3.00
C GLY A 196 6.20 -12.16 -2.10
N PHE A 197 4.91 -12.51 -2.02
CA PHE A 197 3.94 -11.80 -1.17
C PHE A 197 3.04 -12.79 -0.44
N VAL A 198 2.46 -12.32 0.66
CA VAL A 198 1.49 -13.08 1.46
C VAL A 198 0.16 -12.34 1.56
N TYR A 199 -0.91 -13.09 1.77
CA TYR A 199 -2.22 -12.50 2.02
C TYR A 199 -2.45 -12.28 3.51
N ARG A 200 -2.49 -11.02 3.95
CA ARG A 200 -2.92 -10.65 5.30
C ARG A 200 -4.44 -10.58 5.39
N ARG A 201 -4.96 -10.98 6.55
CA ARG A 201 -6.38 -10.99 6.86
C ARG A 201 -6.76 -9.65 7.51
N LEU A 202 -7.73 -8.97 6.93
CA LEU A 202 -8.41 -7.81 7.51
C LEU A 202 -9.80 -8.28 7.98
N PRO A 203 -10.02 -8.47 9.30
CA PRO A 203 -11.28 -9.01 9.82
C PRO A 203 -12.49 -8.10 9.53
N PRO A 204 -13.72 -8.63 9.62
CA PRO A 204 -14.93 -7.81 9.57
C PRO A 204 -14.89 -6.68 10.60
N LYS A 205 -15.44 -5.53 10.23
CA LYS A 205 -15.55 -4.34 11.09
C LYS A 205 -14.21 -3.84 11.64
N LYS A 206 -13.14 -4.02 10.87
CA LYS A 206 -11.80 -3.50 11.17
C LYS A 206 -11.29 -2.63 10.04
N ALA A 207 -10.37 -1.75 10.41
CA ALA A 207 -9.66 -0.90 9.48
C ALA A 207 -8.15 -1.01 9.69
N THR A 208 -7.42 -0.64 8.65
CA THR A 208 -6.01 -0.26 8.72
C THR A 208 -5.83 0.98 7.85
N ALA A 209 -4.71 1.67 7.98
CA ALA A 209 -4.42 2.83 7.18
C ALA A 209 -2.97 2.82 6.70
N PHE A 210 -2.64 3.67 5.75
CA PHE A 210 -1.27 4.03 5.39
C PHE A 210 -1.18 5.52 5.10
N ILE A 211 0.03 6.06 5.10
CA ILE A 211 0.29 7.44 4.71
C ILE A 211 0.63 7.49 3.22
N SER A 212 -0.11 8.32 2.49
CA SER A 212 0.19 8.66 1.10
C SER A 212 1.46 9.52 1.06
N THR A 213 2.58 8.91 0.69
CA THR A 213 3.87 9.60 0.54
C THR A 213 4.10 10.11 -0.89
N SER A 214 3.20 9.81 -1.81
CA SER A 214 3.29 10.21 -3.20
C SER A 214 3.21 11.72 -3.31
N SER A 215 4.23 12.30 -3.93
CA SER A 215 4.19 13.69 -4.37
C SER A 215 3.15 13.80 -5.48
N ILE A 216 1.91 14.12 -5.12
CA ILE A 216 0.80 14.46 -6.04
C ILE A 216 1.04 15.87 -6.61
N ASN A 217 2.27 16.13 -7.03
CA ASN A 217 2.76 17.42 -7.50
C ASN A 217 3.44 17.20 -8.85
N GLY A 218 2.90 17.82 -9.89
CA GLY A 218 3.49 17.82 -11.21
C GLY A 218 2.77 18.74 -12.18
N ASN A 219 3.09 18.61 -13.47
CA ASN A 219 2.60 19.52 -14.52
C ASN A 219 1.34 19.02 -15.24
N PHE A 220 0.89 17.81 -14.93
CA PHE A 220 -0.28 17.21 -15.55
C PHE A 220 -1.37 16.93 -14.51
N ASN A 221 -2.40 17.78 -14.50
CA ASN A 221 -3.58 17.62 -13.65
C ASN A 221 -4.44 16.47 -14.17
N THR A 222 -4.82 15.56 -13.27
CA THR A 222 -5.55 14.35 -13.62
C THR A 222 -6.37 13.83 -12.43
N LYS A 223 -7.17 12.78 -12.67
CA LYS A 223 -7.78 11.98 -11.61
C LYS A 223 -6.84 10.84 -11.25
N LEU A 224 -6.74 10.60 -9.95
CA LEU A 224 -5.95 9.55 -9.34
C LEU A 224 -6.85 8.55 -8.63
N ARG A 225 -6.36 7.32 -8.49
CA ARG A 225 -6.94 6.30 -7.61
C ARG A 225 -5.85 5.35 -7.12
N TYR A 226 -6.07 4.73 -5.98
CA TYR A 226 -5.28 3.59 -5.56
C TYR A 226 -5.84 2.29 -6.14
N LYS A 227 -4.93 1.38 -6.50
CA LYS A 227 -5.23 0.00 -6.90
C LYS A 227 -4.47 -0.95 -5.99
N LEU A 228 -5.21 -1.71 -5.20
CA LEU A 228 -4.69 -2.68 -4.23
C LEU A 228 -4.92 -4.11 -4.72
N LEU A 229 -3.89 -4.94 -4.64
CA LEU A 229 -4.01 -6.38 -4.91
C LEU A 229 -4.69 -7.09 -3.73
N GLY A 230 -5.90 -7.59 -3.98
CA GLY A 230 -6.65 -8.47 -3.10
C GLY A 230 -6.52 -9.95 -3.47
N PHE A 231 -7.12 -10.82 -2.67
CA PHE A 231 -7.27 -12.22 -3.05
C PHE A 231 -8.24 -12.37 -4.22
N LYS A 232 -7.73 -12.81 -5.38
CA LYS A 232 -8.48 -13.04 -6.64
C LYS A 232 -9.16 -11.80 -7.27
N LYS A 233 -8.94 -10.59 -6.76
CA LYS A 233 -9.48 -9.35 -7.33
C LYS A 233 -8.63 -8.12 -6.98
N TYR A 234 -8.82 -7.03 -7.73
CA TYR A 234 -8.33 -5.71 -7.35
C TYR A 234 -9.38 -4.94 -6.57
N TYR A 235 -8.91 -4.14 -5.62
CA TYR A 235 -9.72 -3.12 -4.97
C TYR A 235 -9.25 -1.75 -5.43
N TYR A 236 -10.20 -0.85 -5.62
CA TYR A 236 -9.93 0.53 -6.05
C TYR A 236 -10.42 1.49 -4.97
N SER A 237 -9.69 2.60 -4.79
CA SER A 237 -10.21 3.72 -4.02
C SER A 237 -11.25 4.51 -4.79
N ASN A 238 -11.93 5.43 -4.10
CA ASN A 238 -12.58 6.55 -4.78
C ASN A 238 -11.55 7.34 -5.61
N GLU A 239 -12.03 7.97 -6.67
CA GLU A 239 -11.23 8.90 -7.46
C GLU A 239 -10.97 10.18 -6.65
N PHE A 240 -9.80 10.77 -6.85
CA PHE A 240 -9.45 12.07 -6.27
C PHE A 240 -8.63 12.90 -7.26
N ASP A 241 -8.71 14.22 -7.13
CA ASP A 241 -7.93 15.14 -7.94
C ASP A 241 -6.46 15.12 -7.52
N GLY A 242 -5.58 15.21 -8.51
CA GLY A 242 -4.15 15.29 -8.28
C GLY A 242 -3.38 15.81 -9.49
N SER A 243 -2.07 15.92 -9.31
CA SER A 243 -1.15 16.25 -10.40
C SER A 243 0.04 15.31 -10.38
N ILE A 244 0.53 14.96 -11.55
CA ILE A 244 1.73 14.13 -11.75
C ILE A 244 2.64 14.79 -12.76
N ASP A 245 3.91 14.40 -12.79
CA ASP A 245 4.71 14.57 -14.01
C ASP A 245 4.21 13.54 -15.03
N TYR A 246 3.84 13.99 -16.23
CA TYR A 246 3.32 13.09 -17.27
C TYR A 246 4.27 11.91 -17.56
N CYS A 247 5.58 12.11 -17.45
CA CYS A 247 6.56 11.06 -17.67
C CYS A 247 6.60 10.00 -16.56
N GLN A 248 5.80 10.13 -15.50
CA GLN A 248 5.59 9.07 -14.51
C GLN A 248 4.82 7.87 -15.05
N PHE A 249 4.12 8.02 -16.19
CA PHE A 249 3.53 6.88 -16.89
C PHE A 249 4.57 5.96 -17.54
N GLU A 250 5.80 6.47 -17.71
CA GLU A 250 6.90 5.76 -18.33
C GLU A 250 7.90 5.33 -17.26
N LYS A 251 8.37 4.10 -17.37
CA LYS A 251 9.33 3.54 -16.41
C LYS A 251 10.73 4.06 -16.69
N ASN A 252 11.48 4.37 -15.63
CA ASN A 252 12.88 4.73 -15.80
C ASN A 252 13.68 3.54 -16.37
N PRO A 253 14.44 3.70 -17.46
CA PRO A 253 15.26 2.63 -18.03
C PRO A 253 16.26 2.02 -17.03
N LYS A 254 16.67 2.75 -15.99
CA LYS A 254 17.53 2.18 -14.93
C LYS A 254 16.88 1.01 -14.21
N TYR A 255 15.55 0.94 -14.21
CA TYR A 255 14.77 -0.16 -13.65
C TYR A 255 14.42 -1.23 -14.71
N SER A 256 15.04 -1.24 -15.90
CA SER A 256 14.78 -2.25 -16.95
C SER A 256 15.82 -3.37 -17.02
N HIS A 257 16.83 -3.40 -16.14
CA HIS A 257 17.84 -4.45 -16.16
C HIS A 257 17.29 -5.85 -15.83
N ALA A 258 17.84 -6.86 -16.52
CA ALA A 258 17.38 -8.24 -16.64
C ALA A 258 17.16 -9.01 -15.32
N PHE A 259 17.85 -8.65 -14.24
CA PHE A 259 17.65 -9.28 -12.93
C PHE A 259 16.37 -8.84 -12.23
N PHE A 260 15.86 -7.67 -12.57
CA PHE A 260 14.67 -7.11 -11.93
C PHE A 260 13.41 -7.26 -12.81
N THR A 261 13.56 -7.54 -14.10
CA THR A 261 12.44 -7.62 -15.06
C THR A 261 11.49 -8.79 -14.84
N ARG A 262 11.85 -9.81 -14.04
CA ARG A 262 10.98 -10.95 -13.79
C ARG A 262 9.78 -10.65 -12.84
N HIS A 263 9.81 -9.59 -12.02
CA HIS A 263 8.79 -9.41 -10.95
C HIS A 263 8.29 -7.98 -10.72
N TYR A 264 8.29 -7.11 -11.74
CA TYR A 264 7.62 -5.81 -11.63
C TYR A 264 6.10 -5.97 -11.69
N MET A 265 5.41 -5.65 -10.60
CA MET A 265 3.95 -5.60 -10.62
C MET A 265 3.47 -4.30 -11.25
N MET A 266 3.24 -4.33 -12.56
CA MET A 266 2.10 -3.60 -13.12
C MET A 266 0.93 -4.56 -12.98
N PHE A 267 0.05 -4.33 -12.01
CA PHE A 267 -0.96 -5.30 -11.54
C PHE A 267 -1.86 -5.93 -12.62
N ASP A 268 -1.77 -5.59 -13.90
CA ASP A 268 -2.71 -6.07 -14.93
C ASP A 268 -2.59 -7.57 -15.27
N SER A 269 -1.60 -8.30 -14.73
CA SER A 269 -1.33 -9.71 -15.09
C SER A 269 -1.56 -10.77 -14.00
N ILE A 270 -2.02 -10.40 -12.79
CA ILE A 270 -1.89 -11.28 -11.60
C ILE A 270 -3.20 -12.00 -11.22
N ILE A 271 -4.37 -11.46 -11.58
CA ILE A 271 -5.64 -12.15 -11.31
C ILE A 271 -5.70 -13.42 -12.17
N GLY A 272 -5.50 -14.58 -11.53
CA GLY A 272 -5.61 -15.89 -12.18
C GLY A 272 -4.53 -16.88 -11.76
N TYR A 273 -3.39 -16.42 -11.25
CA TYR A 273 -2.36 -17.28 -10.69
C TYR A 273 -2.71 -17.60 -9.23
N GLU A 274 -2.87 -18.88 -8.89
CA GLU A 274 -2.84 -19.24 -7.47
C GLU A 274 -1.45 -18.91 -6.92
N PRO A 275 -1.33 -18.38 -5.68
CA PRO A 275 -0.02 -18.06 -5.11
C PRO A 275 0.95 -19.23 -5.15
N GLN A 276 0.44 -20.46 -5.03
CA GLN A 276 1.22 -21.69 -5.14
C GLN A 276 1.85 -21.85 -6.54
N GLU A 277 1.11 -21.56 -7.62
CA GLU A 277 1.62 -21.63 -8.99
C GLU A 277 2.67 -20.55 -9.27
N TYR A 278 2.58 -19.40 -8.59
CA TYR A 278 3.61 -18.36 -8.66
C TYR A 278 4.89 -18.75 -7.90
N PHE A 279 4.76 -19.46 -6.77
CA PHE A 279 5.91 -20.02 -6.05
C PHE A 279 6.55 -21.20 -6.82
N ASP A 280 5.74 -22.04 -7.47
CA ASP A 280 6.26 -23.14 -8.29
C ASP A 280 7.05 -22.60 -9.51
N PHE A 281 6.62 -21.47 -10.10
CA PHE A 281 7.35 -20.78 -11.17
C PHE A 281 8.71 -20.21 -10.74
N ILE A 282 8.89 -19.90 -9.45
CA ILE A 282 10.14 -19.37 -8.88
C ILE A 282 11.06 -20.50 -8.39
N SER A 283 10.52 -21.71 -8.21
CA SER A 283 11.28 -22.88 -7.73
C SER A 283 11.95 -23.74 -8.81
N ILE A 284 11.84 -23.34 -10.09
CA ILE A 284 12.52 -23.99 -11.22
C ILE A 284 13.67 -23.10 -11.71
N GLU A 285 14.78 -23.09 -10.98
CA GLU A 285 16.15 -22.81 -11.46
C GLU A 285 17.17 -23.28 -10.41
#